data_AF-A0A1A9RV29-F1
#
_entry.id   AF-A0A1A9RV29-F1
#
_cell.length_a   1.000
_cell.length_b   1.000
_cell.length_c   1.000
_cell.angle_alpha   90.00
_cell.angle_beta   90.00
_cell.angle_gamma   90.00
#
_symmetry.space_group_name_H-M   'P 1'
#
loop_
_entity.id
_entity.type
_entity.pdbx_description
1 polymer ?
#
loop_
_entity_poly.entity_id
_entity_poly.type
_entity_poly.pdbx_seq_one_letter_code
_entity_poly.pdbx_strand_id
1 'polypeptide(L)'
;MLRKVVAFTLLLPAFATADPLIRDCRAFLLDMSTLGFRAGICQKNIEQPEVVRLRARERECSTISADGELREEIRVRQLALHDEFVNEAVTWETVEAALAGKQVDVGGTAFCAAYDKQLEDMVRHYLHPALFPPRPQSQQSVGTR
;
A
#
# COMPACT_ATOMS: atom_id res chain seq x y z
N MET A 1 -54.83 36.04 10.16
CA MET A 1 -53.83 35.59 11.16
C MET A 1 -52.69 34.91 10.42
N LEU A 2 -51.55 35.61 10.31
CA LEU A 2 -50.34 35.16 9.62
C LEU A 2 -49.43 34.47 10.65
N ARG A 3 -49.19 33.17 10.54
CA ARG A 3 -48.19 32.45 11.36
C ARG A 3 -47.03 32.00 10.47
N LYS A 4 -45.86 32.62 10.68
CA LYS A 4 -44.54 32.14 10.25
C LYS A 4 -44.14 30.94 11.10
N VAL A 5 -43.68 29.85 10.49
CA VAL A 5 -42.68 28.90 11.03
C VAL A 5 -41.93 28.33 9.82
N VAL A 6 -40.78 28.93 9.46
CA VAL A 6 -39.41 28.41 9.67
C VAL A 6 -39.06 27.23 8.76
N ALA A 7 -38.02 27.46 7.95
CA ALA A 7 -37.37 26.50 7.07
C ALA A 7 -36.92 25.23 7.80
N PHE A 8 -37.06 24.09 7.12
CA PHE A 8 -36.26 22.91 7.42
C PHE A 8 -35.68 22.37 6.11
N THR A 9 -34.49 22.84 5.79
CA THR A 9 -33.44 22.07 5.14
C THR A 9 -33.35 20.69 5.80
N LEU A 10 -33.72 19.65 5.08
CA LEU A 10 -33.21 18.30 5.28
C LEU A 10 -32.60 17.91 3.94
N LEU A 11 -31.33 18.28 3.73
CA LEU A 11 -30.23 17.35 3.92
C LEU A 11 -30.55 16.04 3.19
N LEU A 12 -30.40 16.07 1.87
CA LEU A 12 -30.05 14.87 1.11
C LEU A 12 -28.91 14.21 1.90
N PRO A 13 -29.10 12.99 2.43
CA PRO A 13 -27.97 12.28 2.97
C PRO A 13 -27.00 12.15 1.81
N ALA A 14 -25.86 12.82 1.91
CA ALA A 14 -24.69 12.39 1.19
C ALA A 14 -24.62 10.90 1.48
N PHE A 15 -24.80 10.09 0.44
CA PHE A 15 -24.42 8.69 0.52
C PHE A 15 -22.94 8.74 0.87
N ALA A 16 -22.65 8.67 2.17
CA ALA A 16 -21.41 8.14 2.66
C ALA A 16 -21.43 6.71 2.13
N THR A 17 -20.97 6.54 0.90
CA THR A 17 -20.59 5.25 0.37
C THR A 17 -19.52 4.81 1.33
N ALA A 18 -19.89 3.97 2.30
CA ALA A 18 -18.94 3.29 3.14
C ALA A 18 -17.91 2.69 2.18
N ASP A 19 -16.64 3.06 2.36
CA ASP A 19 -15.59 2.60 1.47
C ASP A 19 -15.68 1.07 1.37
N PRO A 20 -15.63 0.51 0.15
CA PRO A 20 -15.83 -0.91 -0.05
C PRO A 20 -14.74 -1.69 0.69
N LEU A 21 -15.14 -2.71 1.46
CA LEU A 21 -14.24 -3.58 2.24
C LEU A 21 -13.10 -4.15 1.38
N ILE A 22 -11.93 -4.34 1.99
CA ILE A 22 -10.81 -5.05 1.35
C ILE A 22 -11.23 -6.49 1.10
N ARG A 23 -11.30 -6.86 -0.19
CA ARG A 23 -11.70 -8.22 -0.59
C ARG A 23 -10.56 -9.23 -0.47
N ASP A 24 -9.34 -8.80 -0.78
CA ASP A 24 -8.13 -9.63 -0.70
C ASP A 24 -7.21 -9.10 0.40
N CYS A 25 -7.54 -9.46 1.64
CA CYS A 25 -6.79 -9.04 2.81
C CYS A 25 -5.36 -9.58 2.85
N ARG A 26 -5.10 -10.75 2.24
CA ARG A 26 -3.76 -11.34 2.23
C ARG A 26 -2.84 -10.54 1.30
N ALA A 27 -3.28 -10.28 0.07
CA ALA A 27 -2.54 -9.43 -0.87
C ALA A 27 -2.32 -8.02 -0.30
N PHE A 28 -3.35 -7.43 0.30
CA PHE A 28 -3.24 -6.11 0.91
C PHE A 28 -2.17 -6.03 2.01
N LEU A 29 -2.13 -7.01 2.93
CA LEU A 29 -1.14 -7.03 4.01
C LEU A 29 0.28 -7.27 3.48
N LEU A 30 0.44 -8.07 2.41
CA LEU A 30 1.72 -8.24 1.72
C LEU A 30 2.19 -6.92 1.07
N ASP A 31 1.29 -6.19 0.43
CA ASP A 31 1.60 -4.90 -0.17
C ASP A 31 1.95 -3.86 0.90
N MET A 32 1.21 -3.80 2.01
CA MET A 32 1.52 -2.93 3.16
C MET A 32 2.88 -3.25 3.77
N SER A 33 3.21 -4.53 3.95
CA SER A 33 4.52 -4.93 4.47
C SER A 33 5.67 -4.53 3.54
N THR A 34 5.47 -4.65 2.23
CA THR A 34 6.42 -4.22 1.19
C THR A 34 6.61 -2.71 1.22
N LEU A 35 5.50 -1.96 1.28
CA LEU A 35 5.49 -0.50 1.33
C LEU A 35 6.22 0.01 2.58
N GLY A 36 5.93 -0.59 3.74
CA GLY A 36 6.57 -0.26 5.01
C GLY A 36 8.07 -0.56 5.02
N PHE A 37 8.48 -1.68 4.42
CA PHE A 37 9.89 -2.04 4.30
C PHE A 37 10.66 -1.02 3.43
N ARG A 38 10.13 -0.70 2.24
CA ARG A 38 10.72 0.33 1.37
C ARG A 38 10.74 1.70 2.07
N ALA A 39 9.68 2.06 2.79
CA ALA A 39 9.64 3.34 3.52
C ALA A 39 10.74 3.44 4.57
N GLY A 40 11.01 2.35 5.31
CA GLY A 40 12.08 2.30 6.31
C GLY A 40 13.47 2.44 5.71
N ILE A 41 13.77 1.65 4.66
CA ILE A 41 15.06 1.70 3.97
C ILE A 41 15.31 3.06 3.31
N CYS A 42 14.28 3.57 2.62
CA CYS A 42 14.39 4.78 1.79
C CYS A 42 14.05 6.07 2.55
N GLN A 43 13.88 5.99 3.88
CA GLN A 43 13.53 7.11 4.75
C GLN A 43 12.31 7.93 4.26
N LYS A 44 11.32 7.26 3.67
CA LYS A 44 10.11 7.91 3.14
C LYS A 44 9.19 8.33 4.29
N ASN A 45 8.49 9.44 4.11
CA ASN A 45 7.54 9.94 5.10
C ASN A 45 6.32 8.99 5.22
N ILE A 46 6.18 8.33 6.36
CA ILE A 46 5.07 7.42 6.67
C ILE A 46 3.81 8.14 7.21
N GLU A 47 3.88 9.45 7.40
CA GLU A 47 2.76 10.30 7.84
C GLU A 47 2.01 10.92 6.65
N GLN A 48 2.41 10.59 5.41
CA GLN A 48 1.67 11.00 4.22
C GLN A 48 0.20 10.54 4.31
N PRO A 49 -0.78 11.39 3.93
CA PRO A 49 -2.20 11.12 4.10
C PRO A 49 -2.63 9.76 3.53
N GLU A 50 -2.09 9.38 2.38
CA GLU A 50 -2.35 8.12 1.70
C GLU A 50 -1.92 6.91 2.54
N VAL A 51 -0.72 6.97 3.12
CA VAL A 51 -0.17 5.92 3.99
C VAL A 51 -1.01 5.80 5.26
N VAL A 52 -1.41 6.93 5.84
CA VAL A 52 -2.28 6.96 7.02
C VAL A 52 -3.64 6.32 6.72
N ARG A 53 -4.24 6.63 5.58
CA ARG A 53 -5.50 6.01 5.14
C ARG A 53 -5.36 4.51 4.92
N LEU A 54 -4.28 4.05 4.26
CA LEU A 54 -4.03 2.62 4.06
C LEU A 54 -3.88 1.89 5.41
N ARG A 55 -3.09 2.44 6.35
CA ARG A 55 -2.96 1.87 7.71
C ARG A 55 -4.27 1.82 8.47
N ALA A 56 -5.13 2.83 8.32
CA ALA A 56 -6.45 2.81 8.94
C ALA A 56 -7.29 1.61 8.48
N ARG A 57 -7.11 1.17 7.22
CA ARG A 57 -7.80 0.02 6.63
C ARG A 57 -7.23 -1.34 7.01
N GLU A 58 -5.99 -1.42 7.50
CA GLU A 58 -5.40 -2.69 7.98
C GLU A 58 -6.25 -3.36 9.06
N ARG A 59 -7.02 -2.59 9.83
CA ARG A 59 -7.96 -3.10 10.83
C ARG A 59 -9.05 -3.99 10.23
N GLU A 60 -9.45 -3.75 8.99
CA GLU A 60 -10.41 -4.57 8.25
C GLU A 60 -9.87 -6.00 8.02
N CYS A 61 -8.55 -6.17 8.01
CA CYS A 61 -7.86 -7.44 7.78
C CYS A 61 -7.27 -8.04 9.07
N SER A 62 -7.71 -7.57 10.25
CA SER A 62 -7.15 -7.95 11.56
C SER A 62 -7.13 -9.46 11.82
N THR A 63 -8.11 -10.23 11.35
CA THR A 63 -8.16 -11.69 11.53
C THR A 63 -7.01 -12.43 10.83
N ILE A 64 -6.58 -11.95 9.65
CA ILE A 64 -5.51 -12.57 8.86
C ILE A 64 -4.13 -12.10 9.36
N SER A 65 -4.03 -10.91 9.94
CA SER A 65 -2.75 -10.36 10.42
C SER A 65 -2.01 -11.24 11.45
N ALA A 66 -2.73 -12.10 12.16
CA ALA A 66 -2.17 -13.03 13.14
C ALA A 66 -1.78 -14.41 12.57
N ASP A 67 -2.06 -14.67 11.29
CA ASP A 67 -1.73 -15.92 10.61
C ASP A 67 -0.22 -16.15 10.51
N GLY A 68 0.23 -17.32 10.97
CA GLY A 68 1.63 -17.73 10.95
C GLY A 68 2.17 -17.90 9.53
N GLU A 69 1.33 -18.35 8.59
CA GLU A 69 1.74 -18.52 7.18
C GLU A 69 1.99 -17.17 6.52
N LEU A 70 1.08 -16.21 6.71
CA LEU A 70 1.26 -14.84 6.22
C LEU A 70 2.53 -14.20 6.80
N ARG A 71 2.81 -14.39 8.10
CA ARG A 71 4.03 -13.86 8.72
C ARG A 71 5.29 -14.42 8.06
N GLU A 72 5.30 -15.71 7.76
CA GLU A 72 6.43 -16.34 7.08
C GLU A 72 6.58 -15.84 5.64
N GLU A 73 5.48 -15.65 4.91
CA GLU A 73 5.50 -15.06 3.57
C GLU A 73 6.01 -13.62 3.58
N ILE A 74 5.56 -12.80 4.55
CA ILE A 74 6.07 -11.43 4.76
C ILE A 74 7.58 -11.49 5.01
N ARG A 75 8.05 -12.39 5.87
CA ARG A 75 9.48 -12.55 6.18
C ARG A 75 10.28 -12.91 4.93
N VAL A 76 9.85 -13.91 4.16
CA VAL A 76 10.52 -14.33 2.92
C VAL A 76 10.54 -13.18 1.91
N ARG A 77 9.44 -12.44 1.76
CA ARG A 77 9.36 -11.29 0.87
C ARG A 77 10.27 -10.15 1.31
N GLN A 78 10.34 -9.84 2.59
CA GLN A 78 11.24 -8.81 3.13
C GLN A 78 12.71 -9.18 2.93
N LEU A 79 13.07 -10.46 3.05
CA LEU A 79 14.42 -10.92 2.69
C LEU A 79 14.72 -10.71 1.21
N ALA A 80 13.80 -11.06 0.31
CA ALA A 80 13.99 -10.83 -1.12
C ALA A 80 14.13 -9.32 -1.45
N LEU A 81 13.35 -8.45 -0.79
CA LEU A 81 13.47 -7.00 -0.94
C LEU A 81 14.80 -6.47 -0.38
N HIS A 82 15.30 -7.07 0.71
CA HIS A 82 16.61 -6.72 1.24
C HIS A 82 17.71 -7.06 0.24
N ASP A 83 17.67 -8.26 -0.34
CA ASP A 83 18.63 -8.68 -1.36
C ASP A 83 18.55 -7.81 -2.62
N GLU A 84 17.34 -7.45 -3.08
CA GLU A 84 17.12 -6.48 -4.17
C GLU A 84 17.82 -5.15 -3.87
N PHE A 85 17.56 -4.59 -2.68
CA PHE A 85 18.18 -3.34 -2.25
C PHE A 85 19.70 -3.45 -2.15
N VAL A 86 20.24 -4.49 -1.52
CA VAL A 86 21.69 -4.67 -1.34
C VAL A 86 22.39 -4.79 -2.69
N ASN A 87 21.85 -5.58 -3.61
CA ASN A 87 22.42 -5.78 -4.94
C ASN A 87 22.44 -4.49 -5.76
N GLU A 88 21.51 -3.58 -5.51
CA GLU A 88 21.45 -2.30 -6.19
C GLU A 88 22.32 -1.23 -5.50
N ALA A 89 22.21 -1.12 -4.18
CA ALA A 89 22.77 -0.02 -3.41
C ALA A 89 24.24 -0.20 -3.07
N VAL A 90 24.73 -1.44 -2.95
CA VAL A 90 26.11 -1.72 -2.55
C VAL A 90 27.02 -1.73 -3.78
N THR A 91 27.50 -0.55 -4.16
CA THR A 91 28.56 -0.38 -5.15
C THR A 91 29.92 -0.16 -4.48
N TRP A 92 31.01 -0.30 -5.23
CA TRP A 92 32.35 -0.01 -4.70
C TRP A 92 32.46 1.43 -4.16
N GLU A 93 31.86 2.39 -4.85
CA GLU A 93 31.82 3.79 -4.45
C GLU A 93 31.07 3.99 -3.12
N THR A 94 29.96 3.28 -2.91
CA THR A 94 29.23 3.36 -1.64
C THR A 94 30.02 2.75 -0.47
N VAL A 95 30.78 1.68 -0.73
CA VAL A 95 31.68 1.06 0.26
C VAL A 95 32.81 2.01 0.62
N GLU A 96 33.46 2.64 -0.35
CA GLU A 96 34.50 3.65 -0.11
C GLU A 96 33.96 4.86 0.66
N ALA A 97 32.77 5.35 0.29
CA ALA A 97 32.12 6.46 0.99
C ALA A 97 31.82 6.09 2.46
N ALA A 98 31.29 4.90 2.72
CA ALA A 98 31.03 4.41 4.07
C ALA A 98 32.32 4.25 4.89
N LEU A 99 33.38 3.67 4.31
CA LEU A 99 34.69 3.55 4.95
C LEU A 99 35.33 4.92 5.26
N ALA A 100 35.03 5.93 4.45
CA ALA A 100 35.42 7.32 4.68
C ALA A 100 34.52 8.07 5.69
N GLY A 101 33.55 7.39 6.31
CA GLY A 101 32.60 7.99 7.27
C GLY A 101 31.59 8.95 6.64
N LYS A 102 31.41 8.90 5.31
CA LYS A 102 30.44 9.73 4.61
C LYS A 102 29.05 9.09 4.69
N GLN A 103 28.04 9.93 4.71
CA GLN A 103 26.66 9.47 4.58
C GLN A 103 26.42 8.96 3.16
N VAL A 104 25.93 7.72 3.04
CA VAL A 104 25.55 7.13 1.76
C VAL A 104 24.10 7.50 1.49
N ASP A 105 23.86 8.25 0.41
CA ASP A 105 22.51 8.50 -0.07
C ASP A 105 22.05 7.35 -0.97
N VAL A 106 21.13 6.54 -0.45
CA VAL A 106 20.52 5.41 -1.16
C VAL A 106 19.16 5.76 -1.75
N GLY A 107 18.68 7.00 -1.55
CA GLY A 107 17.38 7.46 -2.03
C GLY A 107 17.27 7.53 -3.55
N GLY A 108 18.40 7.60 -4.25
CA GLY A 108 18.49 7.59 -5.71
C GLY A 108 18.37 6.21 -6.37
N THR A 109 18.27 5.13 -5.60
CA THR A 109 18.10 3.77 -6.14
C THR A 109 16.71 3.59 -6.79
N ALA A 110 16.63 2.80 -7.85
CA ALA A 110 15.40 2.27 -8.41
C ALA A 110 14.54 1.56 -7.34
N PHE A 111 15.16 0.87 -6.39
CA PHE A 111 14.49 0.33 -5.21
C PHE A 111 13.71 1.43 -4.45
N CYS A 112 14.33 2.58 -4.20
CA CYS A 112 13.67 3.70 -3.52
C CYS A 112 12.71 4.48 -4.42
N ALA A 113 12.98 4.58 -5.71
CA ALA A 113 12.07 5.17 -6.69
C ALA A 113 10.76 4.36 -6.85
N ALA A 114 10.81 3.04 -6.63
CA ALA A 114 9.62 2.18 -6.71
C ALA A 114 8.58 2.48 -5.62
N TYR A 115 8.96 3.12 -4.52
CA TYR A 115 8.05 3.43 -3.42
C TYR A 115 6.85 4.30 -3.87
N ASP A 116 7.11 5.39 -4.59
CA ASP A 116 6.05 6.36 -4.93
C ASP A 116 5.02 5.71 -5.88
N LYS A 117 5.49 4.91 -6.84
CA LYS A 117 4.64 4.13 -7.73
C LYS A 117 3.82 3.07 -6.98
N GLN A 118 4.45 2.35 -6.05
CA GLN A 118 3.76 1.36 -5.24
C GLN A 118 2.64 2.00 -4.41
N LEU A 119 2.92 3.15 -3.78
CA LEU A 119 1.92 3.90 -3.03
C LEU A 119 0.75 4.31 -3.91
N GLU A 120 1.01 4.84 -5.11
CA GLU A 120 -0.03 5.23 -6.08
C GLU A 120 -0.91 4.03 -6.46
N ASP A 121 -0.31 2.90 -6.79
CA ASP A 121 -1.02 1.68 -7.18
C ASP A 121 -1.87 1.14 -6.03
N MET A 122 -1.36 1.14 -4.80
CA MET A 122 -2.11 0.75 -3.61
C MET A 122 -3.26 1.69 -3.31
N VAL A 123 -3.08 3.01 -3.44
CA VAL A 123 -4.15 4.00 -3.26
C VAL A 123 -5.25 3.79 -4.29
N ARG A 124 -4.88 3.55 -5.55
CA ARG A 124 -5.84 3.26 -6.62
C ARG A 124 -6.62 1.98 -6.33
N HIS A 125 -5.91 0.91 -5.95
CA HIS A 125 -6.50 -0.41 -5.81
C HIS A 125 -7.32 -0.56 -4.54
N TYR A 126 -6.81 -0.06 -3.41
CA TYR A 126 -7.44 -0.26 -2.11
C TYR A 126 -8.29 0.95 -1.71
N LEU A 127 -7.86 2.19 -1.89
CA LEU A 127 -8.64 3.35 -1.41
C LEU A 127 -9.71 3.84 -2.38
N HIS A 128 -9.62 3.51 -3.67
CA HIS A 128 -10.60 3.96 -4.67
C HIS A 128 -11.12 2.83 -5.59
N PRO A 129 -11.66 1.71 -5.07
CA PRO A 129 -11.97 0.54 -5.90
C PRO A 129 -13.10 0.78 -6.90
N ALA A 130 -14.00 1.74 -6.62
CA ALA A 130 -15.15 2.05 -7.46
C ALA A 130 -14.78 2.68 -8.82
N LEU A 131 -13.56 3.23 -8.96
CA LEU A 131 -13.11 3.87 -10.20
C LEU A 131 -12.47 2.89 -11.19
N PHE A 132 -12.11 1.68 -10.75
CA PHE A 132 -11.45 0.68 -11.58
C PHE A 132 -11.98 -0.71 -11.24
N PRO A 133 -13.06 -1.18 -11.90
CA PRO A 133 -13.52 -2.54 -11.68
C PRO A 133 -12.41 -3.54 -12.03
N PRO A 134 -12.29 -4.67 -11.29
CA PRO A 134 -11.32 -5.70 -11.62
C PRO A 134 -11.55 -6.16 -13.07
N ARG A 135 -10.48 -6.29 -13.85
CA ARG A 135 -10.56 -6.85 -15.20
C ARG A 135 -11.23 -8.23 -15.09
N PRO A 136 -12.28 -8.53 -15.88
CA PRO A 136 -12.88 -9.85 -15.86
C PRO A 136 -11.80 -10.87 -16.18
N GLN A 137 -11.61 -11.84 -15.29
CA GLN A 137 -10.81 -13.02 -15.57
C GLN A 137 -11.41 -13.66 -16.83
N SER A 138 -10.67 -13.59 -17.94
CA SER A 138 -11.00 -14.29 -19.17
C SER A 138 -11.19 -15.76 -18.81
N GLN A 139 -12.43 -16.23 -18.89
CA GLN A 139 -12.77 -17.65 -18.75
C GLN A 139 -11.86 -18.42 -19.70
N GLN A 140 -10.91 -19.18 -19.14
CA GLN A 140 -10.26 -20.23 -19.89
C GLN A 140 -11.35 -21.23 -20.26
N SER A 141 -11.72 -21.22 -21.54
CA SER A 141 -12.56 -22.24 -22.14
C SER A 141 -11.90 -23.59 -21.90
N VAL A 142 -12.47 -24.38 -20.99
CA VAL A 142 -12.18 -25.81 -20.87
C VAL A 142 -12.67 -26.44 -22.17
N GLY A 143 -11.76 -26.63 -23.12
CA GLY A 143 -11.99 -27.39 -24.32
C GLY A 143 -12.16 -28.85 -23.93
N THR A 144 -13.39 -29.33 -23.97
CA THR A 144 -13.68 -30.76 -24.00
C THR A 144 -13.14 -31.37 -25.28
N ARG A 145 -12.17 -32.29 -25.16
CA ARG A 145 -11.97 -33.41 -26.07
C ARG A 145 -11.49 -34.63 -25.30
#